data_AF-A0A2B8A5G0-F1
#
_entry.id   AF-A0A2B8A5G0-F1
#
_cell.length_a   1.000
_cell.length_b   1.000
_cell.length_c   1.000
_cell.angle_alpha   90.00
_cell.angle_beta   90.00
_cell.angle_gamma   90.00
#
_symmetry.space_group_name_H-M   'P 1'
#
loop_
_entity.id
_entity.type
_entity.pdbx_description
1 polymer ?
#
loop_
_entity_poly.entity_id
_entity_poly.type
_entity_poly.pdbx_seq_one_letter_code
_entity_poly.pdbx_strand_id
1 'polypeptide(L)' 'MKTVTLFLAGLLVAGFATAQTWSLDKAHSNLGFTVSHLVVQDVDGAFKDFSL' A
#
# COMPACT_ATOMS: atom_id res chain seq x y z
N MET A 1 -3.57 -39.11 -12.65
CA MET A 1 -4.39 -38.07 -11.98
C MET A 1 -3.57 -37.23 -11.01
N LYS A 2 -2.81 -37.83 -10.07
CA LYS A 2 -2.01 -37.09 -9.07
C LYS A 2 -1.01 -36.09 -9.66
N THR A 3 -0.41 -36.41 -10.81
CA THR A 3 0.54 -35.54 -11.54
C THR A 3 -0.13 -34.29 -12.11
N VAL A 4 -1.30 -34.44 -12.74
CA VAL A 4 -2.09 -33.31 -13.26
C VAL A 4 -2.57 -32.42 -12.11
N THR A 5 -3.01 -33.03 -11.00
CA THR A 5 -3.41 -32.28 -9.80
C THR A 5 -2.23 -31.50 -9.20
N LEU A 6 -1.03 -32.10 -9.13
CA LEU A 6 0.18 -31.40 -8.67
C LEU A 6 0.58 -30.24 -9.59
N PHE A 7 0.47 -30.45 -10.91
CA PHE A 7 0.80 -29.43 -11.89
C PHE A 7 -0.17 -28.25 -11.81
N LEU A 8 -1.47 -28.53 -11.66
CA LEU A 8 -2.50 -27.50 -11.50
C LEU A 8 -2.37 -26.75 -10.17
N ALA A 9 -2.00 -27.44 -9.09
CA ALA A 9 -1.69 -26.82 -7.81
C ALA A 9 -0.46 -25.90 -7.90
N GLY A 10 0.59 -26.31 -8.61
CA GLY A 10 1.77 -25.48 -8.85
C GLY A 10 1.46 -24.22 -9.66
N LEU A 11 0.59 -24.32 -10.66
CA LEU A 11 0.16 -23.18 -11.47
C LEU A 11 -0.64 -22.16 -10.64
N LEU A 12 -1.51 -22.64 -9.74
CA LEU A 12 -2.25 -21.78 -8.81
C LEU A 12 -1.30 -21.03 -7.87
N VAL A 13 -0.32 -21.72 -7.27
CA VAL A 13 0.66 -21.09 -6.37
C VAL A 13 1.53 -20.05 -7.09
N ALA A 14 1.93 -20.31 -8.34
CA ALA A 14 2.69 -19.37 -9.15
C ALA A 14 1.91 -18.06 -9.43
N GLY A 15 0.58 -18.13 -9.57
CA GLY A 15 -0.28 -16.96 -9.72
C GLY A 15 -0.30 -16.04 -8.50
N PHE A 16 -0.22 -16.60 -7.29
CA PHE A 16 -0.19 -15.82 -6.03
C PHE A 16 1.20 -15.29 -5.67
N ALA A 17 2.28 -15.77 -6.30
CA ALA A 17 3.65 -15.40 -5.99
C ALA A 17 4.09 -14.03 -6.55
N THR A 18 3.22 -13.35 -7.32
CA THR A 18 3.54 -12.06 -7.96
C THR A 18 3.01 -10.88 -7.14
N ALA A 19 3.62 -10.63 -5.98
CA ALA A 19 3.36 -9.39 -5.24
C ALA A 19 4.21 -8.25 -5.82
N GLN A 20 3.57 -7.30 -6.50
CA GLN A 20 4.26 -6.09 -6.97
C GLN A 20 4.50 -5.13 -5.80
N THR A 21 5.73 -4.66 -5.64
CA THR A 21 6.07 -3.58 -4.72
C THR A 21 5.87 -2.24 -5.42
N TRP A 22 5.11 -1.35 -4.77
CA TRP A 22 4.90 0.02 -5.25
C TRP A 22 5.75 0.96 -4.41
N SER A 23 6.50 1.84 -5.06
CA SER A 23 7.28 2.86 -4.37
C SER A 23 6.52 4.19 -4.39
N LEU A 24 6.51 4.89 -3.26
CA LEU A 24 5.88 6.19 -3.14
C LEU A 24 6.81 7.29 -3.65
N ASP A 25 6.33 8.08 -4.59
CA ASP A 25 7.03 9.29 -5.02
C ASP A 25 6.80 10.42 -4.00
N LYS A 26 7.81 10.67 -3.16
CA LYS A 26 7.75 11.70 -2.12
C LYS A 26 7.55 13.12 -2.69
N ALA A 27 8.04 13.41 -3.90
CA ALA A 27 7.95 14.75 -4.46
C ALA A 27 6.52 15.13 -4.88
N HIS A 28 5.67 14.12 -5.14
CA HIS A 28 4.30 14.29 -5.60
C HIS A 28 3.26 13.67 -4.66
N SER A 29 3.68 13.24 -3.47
CA SER A 29 2.80 12.71 -2.45
C SER A 29 2.76 13.65 -1.25
N ASN A 30 1.62 13.70 -0.55
CA ASN A 30 1.48 14.47 0.67
C ASN A 30 0.79 13.61 1.74
N LEU A 31 1.44 13.47 2.90
CA LEU A 31 0.84 12.85 4.08
C LEU A 31 0.41 13.97 5.03
N GLY A 32 -0.79 14.49 4.79
CA GLY A 32 -1.39 15.59 5.54
C GLY A 32 -2.31 15.12 6.67
N PHE A 33 -2.54 16.00 7.64
CA PHE A 33 -3.55 15.85 8.67
C PHE A 33 -4.19 17.20 9.00
N THR A 34 -5.39 17.14 9.53
CA THR A 34 -6.13 18.31 10.03
C THR A 34 -6.66 17.99 11.42
N VAL A 35 -6.47 18.91 12.37
CA VAL A 35 -7.00 18.80 13.73
C VAL A 35 -7.89 20.00 14.02
N SER A 36 -9.15 19.73 14.37
CA SER A 36 -10.07 20.77 14.84
C SER A 36 -9.74 21.19 16.26
N HIS A 37 -9.43 22.47 16.44
CA HIS A 37 -9.19 23.12 17.71
C HIS A 37 -10.46 23.83 18.18
N LEU A 38 -11.12 23.22 19.18
CA LEU A 38 -12.36 23.72 19.81
C LEU A 38 -13.52 23.97 18.84
N VAL A 39 -13.52 23.36 17.63
CA VAL A 39 -14.55 23.53 16.58
C VAL A 39 -14.63 24.97 16.03
N VAL A 40 -13.66 25.82 16.37
CA VAL A 40 -13.59 27.20 15.88
C VAL A 40 -12.51 27.36 14.82
N GLN A 41 -11.45 26.57 14.89
CA GLN A 41 -10.31 26.64 13.99
C GLN A 41 -9.82 25.24 13.66
N ASP A 42 -9.34 25.05 12.44
CA ASP A 42 -8.66 23.83 12.02
C ASP A 42 -7.16 24.11 11.87
N VAL A 43 -6.34 23.17 12.32
CA VAL A 43 -4.89 23.22 12.19
C VAL A 43 -4.46 22.14 11.21
N ASP A 44 -3.93 22.57 10.07
CA ASP A 44 -3.38 21.69 9.05
C ASP A 44 -1.87 21.46 9.28
N GLY A 45 -1.45 20.23 9.05
CA GLY A 45 -0.05 19.83 9.09
C GLY A 45 0.26 18.78 8.04
N ALA A 46 1.54 18.56 7.76
CA ALA A 46 2.00 17.50 6.89
C ALA A 46 3.34 16.93 7.34
N PHE A 47 3.52 15.63 7.16
CA PHE A 47 4.81 14.98 7.36
C PHE A 47 5.69 15.25 6.14
N LYS A 48 6.89 15.80 6.37
CA LYS A 48 7.85 16.14 5.28
C LYS A 48 8.75 14.97 4.89
N ASP A 49 8.92 14.01 5.78
CA ASP A 49 9.66 12.78 5.49
C ASP A 49 8.78 11.58 5.86
N PHE A 50 8.46 10.78 4.84
CA PHE A 50 7.64 9.58 4.94
C PHE A 50 8.03 8.62 3.83
N SER A 51 7.92 7.31 4.07
CA SER A 51 8.13 6.26 3.07
C SER A 51 7.09 5.15 3.30
N LEU A 52 6.73 4.46 2.21
CA LEU A 52 5.97 3.19 2.27
C LEU A 52 6.93 2.01 2.27
#